data_AF-A0A293L9Z4-F1
#
_entry.id   AF-A0A293L9Z4-F1
#
_cell.length_a   1.000
_cell.length_b   1.000
_cell.length_c   1.000
_cell.angle_alpha   90.00
_cell.angle_beta   90.00
_cell.angle_gamma   90.00
#
_symmetry.space_group_name_H-M   'P 1'
#
loop_
_entity.id
_entity.type
_entity.pdbx_description
1 polymer ?
#
loop_
_entity_poly.entity_id
_entity_poly.type
_entity_poly.pdbx_seq_one_letter_code
_entity_poly.pdbx_strand_id
1 'polypeptide(L)'
;MEGKAAISNATASSLFQYLNDVGIRTHFVRKNDDRSFVARHCAMVPIEWVSRRVATGSFLKRNPGVNEGYRFSPPKLETFYKDDANHDPQWSYEQLVEAKLKCGNVVIGPAEVEIMLRT
;
A
#
# COMPACT_ATOMS: atom_id res chain seq x y z
N MET A 1 -3.20 -21.34 9.81
CA MET A 1 -4.45 -21.12 10.58
C MET A 1 -5.61 -21.53 9.70
N GLU A 2 -6.42 -22.47 10.18
CA GLU A 2 -7.66 -22.85 9.52
C GLU A 2 -8.62 -21.64 9.43
N GLY A 3 -9.41 -21.54 8.36
CA GLY A 3 -10.35 -20.42 8.14
C GLY A 3 -9.74 -19.08 7.69
N LYS A 4 -8.41 -18.88 7.79
CA LYS A 4 -7.75 -17.60 7.42
C LYS A 4 -8.07 -17.15 5.98
N ALA A 5 -8.11 -18.07 5.02
CA ALA A 5 -8.39 -17.74 3.62
C ALA A 5 -9.79 -17.13 3.45
N ALA A 6 -10.80 -17.72 4.11
CA ALA A 6 -12.17 -17.23 4.05
C ALA A 6 -12.31 -15.84 4.68
N ILE A 7 -11.70 -15.64 5.85
CA ILE A 7 -11.72 -14.36 6.57
C ILE A 7 -10.99 -13.27 5.78
N SER A 8 -9.83 -13.59 5.19
CA SER A 8 -9.03 -12.63 4.42
C SER A 8 -9.77 -12.19 3.16
N ASN A 9 -10.36 -13.14 2.42
CA ASN A 9 -11.11 -12.86 1.21
C ASN A 9 -12.40 -12.06 1.49
N ALA A 10 -13.12 -12.40 2.56
CA ALA A 10 -14.31 -11.65 2.99
C ALA A 10 -13.94 -10.20 3.37
N THR A 11 -12.90 -10.02 4.18
CA THR A 11 -12.41 -8.69 4.59
C THR A 11 -11.98 -7.86 3.38
N ALA A 12 -11.13 -8.42 2.51
CA ALA A 12 -10.63 -7.72 1.32
C ALA A 12 -11.76 -7.35 0.35
N SER A 13 -12.70 -8.28 0.09
CA SER A 13 -13.84 -8.02 -0.79
C SER A 13 -14.71 -6.89 -0.27
N SER A 14 -15.02 -6.87 1.03
CA SER A 14 -15.83 -5.80 1.65
C SER A 14 -15.12 -4.45 1.59
N LEU A 15 -13.81 -4.41 1.87
CA LEU A 15 -13.03 -3.17 1.82
C LEU A 15 -12.92 -2.62 0.40
N PHE A 16 -12.61 -3.46 -0.59
CA PHE A 16 -12.52 -3.01 -1.97
C PHE A 16 -13.88 -2.58 -2.55
N GLN A 17 -14.97 -3.26 -2.17
CA GLN A 17 -16.31 -2.83 -2.54
C GLN A 17 -16.61 -1.43 -1.98
N TYR A 18 -16.37 -1.23 -0.68
CA TYR A 18 -16.55 0.09 -0.04
C TYR A 18 -15.73 1.18 -0.73
N LEU A 19 -14.45 0.91 -1.02
CA LEU A 19 -13.58 1.87 -1.71
C LEU A 19 -14.11 2.23 -3.11
N ASN A 20 -14.57 1.24 -3.88
CA ASN A 20 -15.21 1.48 -5.17
C ASN A 20 -16.49 2.32 -5.04
N ASP A 21 -17.32 2.06 -4.02
CA ASP A 21 -18.59 2.76 -3.79
C ASP A 21 -18.38 4.24 -3.46
N VAL A 22 -17.28 4.60 -2.79
CA VAL A 22 -16.89 6.00 -2.51
C VAL A 22 -16.04 6.63 -3.62
N GLY A 23 -15.87 5.95 -4.75
CA GLY A 23 -15.20 6.48 -5.95
C GLY A 23 -13.69 6.28 -6.01
N ILE A 24 -13.08 5.55 -5.08
CA ILE A 24 -11.66 5.18 -5.14
C ILE A 24 -11.51 4.02 -6.13
N ARG A 25 -10.67 4.22 -7.15
CA ARG A 25 -10.44 3.21 -8.18
C ARG A 25 -9.63 2.04 -7.60
N THR A 26 -10.21 0.84 -7.59
CA THR A 26 -9.51 -0.39 -7.23
C THR A 26 -9.47 -1.38 -8.40
N HIS A 27 -8.64 -2.41 -8.28
CA HIS A 27 -8.57 -3.52 -9.23
C HIS A 27 -9.67 -4.57 -8.99
N PHE A 28 -10.40 -4.50 -7.87
CA PHE A 28 -11.44 -5.46 -7.52
C PHE A 28 -12.64 -5.36 -8.45
N VAL A 29 -13.15 -6.51 -8.92
CA VAL A 29 -14.34 -6.60 -9.77
C VAL A 29 -15.52 -7.17 -8.98
N ARG A 30 -15.37 -8.35 -8.38
CA ARG A 30 -16.41 -9.00 -7.56
C ARG A 30 -15.83 -10.15 -6.74
N LYS A 31 -16.48 -10.52 -5.63
CA LYS A 31 -16.24 -11.80 -4.94
C LYS A 31 -16.57 -12.97 -5.88
N ASN A 32 -15.79 -14.06 -5.82
CA ASN A 32 -16.02 -15.26 -6.62
C ASN A 32 -16.58 -16.41 -5.78
N ASP A 33 -15.92 -16.72 -4.68
CA ASP A 33 -16.32 -17.71 -3.68
C ASP A 33 -15.77 -17.28 -2.31
N ASP A 34 -15.81 -18.15 -1.30
CA ASP A 34 -15.34 -17.78 0.04
C ASP A 34 -13.84 -17.57 0.13
N ARG A 35 -13.02 -18.11 -0.78
CA ARG A 35 -11.56 -18.07 -0.72
C ARG A 35 -10.93 -17.27 -1.86
N SER A 36 -11.72 -16.76 -2.82
CA SER A 36 -11.22 -16.01 -3.96
C SER A 36 -12.15 -14.86 -4.42
N PHE A 37 -11.57 -13.91 -5.16
CA PHE A 37 -12.27 -12.82 -5.83
C PHE A 37 -11.71 -12.61 -7.26
N VAL A 38 -12.50 -11.98 -8.12
CA VAL A 38 -12.10 -11.58 -9.48
C VAL A 38 -11.56 -10.17 -9.44
N ALA A 39 -10.39 -9.97 -10.07
CA ALA A 39 -9.72 -8.69 -10.15
C ALA A 39 -9.26 -8.37 -11.58
N ARG A 40 -9.09 -7.09 -11.89
CA ARG A 40 -8.43 -6.62 -13.09
C ARG A 40 -6.95 -6.97 -13.01
N HIS A 41 -6.43 -7.61 -14.05
CA HIS A 41 -5.00 -7.91 -14.14
C HIS A 41 -4.20 -6.60 -14.17
N CYS A 42 -3.16 -6.50 -13.34
CA CYS A 42 -2.33 -5.31 -13.21
C CYS A 42 -0.85 -5.67 -13.12
N ALA A 43 0.02 -4.78 -13.61
CA ALA A 43 1.45 -4.83 -13.33
C ALA A 43 1.68 -4.11 -12.00
N MET A 44 2.07 -4.86 -10.97
CA MET A 44 2.27 -4.31 -9.63
C MET A 44 3.44 -3.32 -9.62
N VAL A 45 3.24 -2.19 -8.96
CA VAL A 45 4.35 -1.30 -8.57
C VAL A 45 5.01 -1.92 -7.33
N PRO A 46 6.32 -2.19 -7.33
CA PRO A 46 7.01 -2.91 -6.25
C PRO A 46 7.28 -2.00 -5.03
N ILE A 47 6.28 -1.24 -4.58
CA ILE A 47 6.36 -0.30 -3.46
C ILE A 47 5.24 -0.60 -2.47
N GLU A 48 5.58 -0.72 -1.20
CA GLU A 48 4.62 -0.69 -0.11
C GLU A 48 4.35 0.76 0.30
N TRP A 49 3.08 1.13 0.26
CA TRP A 49 2.60 2.45 0.67
C TRP A 49 2.02 2.33 2.09
N VAL A 50 2.66 2.99 3.05
CA VAL A 50 2.30 2.89 4.47
C VAL A 50 1.77 4.22 4.96
N SER A 51 0.53 4.22 5.48
CA SER A 51 -0.07 5.39 6.13
C SER A 51 -0.16 5.18 7.63
N ARG A 52 0.19 6.22 8.41
CA ARG A 52 0.15 6.19 9.88
C ARG A 52 -0.61 7.38 10.43
N ARG A 53 -1.60 7.09 11.27
CA ARG A 53 -2.18 8.09 12.19
C ARG A 53 -1.42 8.17 13.51
N VAL A 54 -0.83 7.07 13.95
CA VAL A 54 -0.18 6.93 15.26
C VAL A 54 1.20 6.30 15.09
N ALA A 55 2.20 6.82 15.80
CA ALA A 55 3.55 6.26 15.84
C ALA A 55 3.56 4.98 16.69
N THR A 56 3.96 3.88 16.06
CA THR A 56 4.18 2.56 16.67
C THR A 56 5.07 1.73 15.73
N GLY A 57 5.45 0.53 16.17
CA GLY A 57 6.14 -0.47 15.34
C GLY A 57 7.46 0.03 14.74
N SER A 58 7.66 -0.25 13.45
CA SER A 58 8.94 0.04 12.77
C SER A 58 9.26 1.54 12.70
N PHE A 59 8.26 2.43 12.82
CA PHE A 59 8.48 3.87 12.87
C PHE A 59 9.32 4.27 14.10
N LEU A 60 9.01 3.72 15.27
CA LEU A 60 9.72 4.06 16.52
C LEU A 60 11.18 3.60 16.48
N LYS A 61 11.44 2.43 15.86
CA LYS A 61 12.81 1.92 15.68
C LYS A 61 13.66 2.85 14.80
N ARG A 62 13.07 3.44 13.76
CA ARG A 62 13.76 4.38 12.85
C ARG A 62 13.88 5.80 13.42
N ASN A 63 13.04 6.17 14.39
CA ASN A 63 12.95 7.53 14.93
C ASN A 63 13.11 7.52 16.46
N PRO A 64 14.33 7.26 16.98
CA PRO A 64 14.58 7.23 18.41
C PRO A 64 14.23 8.59 19.04
N GLY A 65 13.52 8.56 20.17
CA GLY A 65 13.02 9.76 20.87
C GLY A 65 11.57 10.10 20.56
N VAL A 66 10.94 9.47 19.56
CA VAL A 66 9.48 9.55 19.39
C VAL A 66 8.81 8.54 20.31
N ASN A 67 7.81 8.98 21.07
CA ASN A 67 7.04 8.12 21.96
C ASN A 67 5.94 7.37 21.20
N GLU A 68 5.66 6.13 21.61
CA GLU A 68 4.49 5.39 21.16
C GLU A 68 3.20 6.18 21.46
N GLY A 69 2.26 6.18 20.52
CA GLY A 69 1.02 6.93 20.66
C GLY A 69 1.08 8.36 20.08
N TYR A 70 2.26 8.85 19.66
CA TYR A 70 2.37 10.14 18.98
C TYR A 70 1.45 10.17 17.74
N ARG A 71 0.65 11.23 17.59
CA ARG A 71 -0.34 11.34 16.50
C ARG A 71 0.17 12.23 15.37
N PHE A 72 0.12 11.72 14.14
CA PHE A 72 0.39 12.50 12.93
C PHE A 72 -0.90 13.18 12.46
N SER A 73 -0.84 14.48 12.13
CA SER A 73 -1.94 15.19 11.46
C SER A 73 -1.36 16.21 10.48
N PRO A 74 -1.45 15.98 9.14
CA PRO A 74 -2.14 14.88 8.44
C PRO A 74 -1.50 13.49 8.69
N PRO A 75 -2.14 12.37 8.28
CA PRO A 75 -1.51 11.05 8.33
C PRO A 75 -0.12 11.06 7.67
N LYS A 76 0.84 10.39 8.30
CA LYS A 76 2.18 10.24 7.75
C LYS A 76 2.16 9.17 6.67
N LEU A 77 2.66 9.49 5.48
CA LEU A 77 2.93 8.54 4.40
C LEU A 77 4.41 8.18 4.36
N GLU A 78 4.69 6.91 4.14
CA GLU A 78 6.02 6.33 3.96
C GLU A 78 5.98 5.30 2.83
N THR A 79 7.10 5.15 2.12
CA THR A 79 7.27 4.21 1.01
C THR A 79 8.42 3.26 1.26
N PHE A 80 8.22 1.99 0.96
CA PHE A 80 9.22 0.94 1.13
C PHE A 80 9.31 0.12 -0.15
N TYR A 81 10.52 -0.07 -0.68
CA TYR A 81 10.71 -0.89 -1.87
C TYR A 81 10.63 -2.36 -1.51
N LYS A 82 9.86 -3.14 -2.28
CA LYS A 82 9.68 -4.57 -2.02
C LYS A 82 10.95 -5.33 -2.38
N ASP A 83 11.67 -5.75 -1.36
CA ASP A 83 12.92 -6.49 -1.43
C ASP A 83 13.12 -7.26 -0.13
N ASP A 84 12.58 -8.48 -0.10
CA ASP A 84 12.62 -9.36 1.08
C ASP A 84 14.07 -9.63 1.55
N ALA A 85 15.04 -9.66 0.62
CA ALA A 85 16.45 -9.90 0.94
C ALA A 85 17.07 -8.73 1.72
N ASN A 86 16.56 -7.51 1.52
CA ASN A 86 17.01 -6.29 2.17
C ASN A 86 16.00 -5.72 3.17
N HIS A 87 15.04 -6.54 3.61
CA HIS A 87 14.01 -6.19 4.59
C HIS A 87 13.16 -4.96 4.23
N ASP A 88 12.77 -4.86 2.96
CA ASP A 88 11.94 -3.79 2.41
C ASP A 88 12.44 -2.37 2.77
N PRO A 89 13.56 -1.92 2.20
CA PRO A 89 14.17 -0.66 2.59
C PRO A 89 13.24 0.53 2.31
N GLN A 90 13.25 1.50 3.23
CA GLN A 90 12.52 2.75 3.03
C GLN A 90 13.10 3.51 1.83
N TRP A 91 12.23 3.93 0.91
CA TRP A 91 12.59 4.77 -0.22
C TRP A 91 12.04 6.19 -0.04
N SER A 92 12.84 7.18 -0.41
CA SER A 92 12.41 8.57 -0.53
C SER A 92 11.61 8.81 -1.81
N TYR A 93 11.02 10.00 -1.92
CA TYR A 93 10.37 10.46 -3.14
C TYR A 93 11.34 10.46 -4.33
N GLU A 94 12.55 10.96 -4.14
CA GLU A 94 13.59 11.04 -5.17
C GLU A 94 13.99 9.65 -5.66
N GLN A 95 14.13 8.67 -4.76
CA GLN A 95 14.43 7.29 -5.14
C GLN A 95 13.31 6.67 -5.99
N LEU A 96 12.04 6.92 -5.65
CA LEU A 96 10.90 6.44 -6.44
C LEU A 96 10.92 7.00 -7.87
N VAL A 97 11.19 8.30 -8.01
CA VAL A 97 11.21 9.00 -9.30
C VAL A 97 12.42 8.59 -10.15
N GLU A 98 13.61 8.57 -9.56
CA GLU A 98 14.84 8.27 -10.29
C GLU A 98 14.97 6.79 -10.67
N ALA A 99 14.32 5.89 -9.92
CA ALA A 99 14.27 4.47 -10.27
C ALA A 99 13.57 4.21 -11.62
N LYS A 100 12.70 5.13 -12.08
CA LYS A 100 11.99 5.05 -13.37
C LYS A 100 11.37 3.67 -13.59
N LEU A 101 10.73 3.15 -12.55
CA LEU A 101 10.17 1.80 -12.54
C LEU A 101 9.17 1.66 -13.68
N LYS A 102 9.33 0.64 -14.54
CA LYS A 102 8.41 0.36 -15.63
C LYS A 102 7.39 -0.69 -15.19
N CYS A 103 6.15 -0.28 -14.97
CA CYS A 103 5.05 -1.13 -14.54
C CYS A 103 4.04 -1.27 -15.70
N GLY A 104 4.14 -2.37 -16.44
CA GLY A 104 3.41 -2.55 -17.69
C GLY A 104 3.86 -1.53 -18.74
N ASN A 105 2.94 -0.68 -19.19
CA ASN A 105 3.21 0.36 -20.19
C ASN A 105 3.46 1.75 -19.58
N VAL A 106 3.48 1.86 -18.26
CA VAL A 106 3.67 3.12 -17.54
C VAL A 106 5.07 3.13 -16.91
N VAL A 107 5.77 4.25 -17.04
CA VAL A 107 6.98 4.54 -16.27
C VAL A 107 6.55 5.39 -15.08
N ILE A 108 6.90 4.96 -13.87
CA ILE A 108 6.57 5.68 -12.64
C ILE A 108 7.50 6.90 -12.55
N GLY A 109 6.95 8.08 -12.85
CA GLY A 109 7.61 9.37 -12.71
C GLY A 109 6.96 10.23 -11.62
N PRO A 110 7.32 11.53 -11.57
CA PRO A 110 6.78 12.46 -10.57
C PRO A 110 5.26 12.48 -10.50
N ALA A 111 4.59 12.53 -11.67
CA ALA A 111 3.14 12.58 -11.75
C ALA A 111 2.47 11.32 -11.16
N GLU A 112 2.99 10.13 -11.48
CA GLU A 112 2.47 8.88 -10.94
C GLU A 112 2.66 8.78 -9.43
N VAL A 113 3.84 9.18 -8.92
CA VAL A 113 4.12 9.21 -7.48
C VAL A 113 3.20 10.18 -6.76
N GLU A 114 2.98 11.38 -7.31
CA GLU A 114 2.05 12.35 -6.73
C GLU A 114 0.61 11.85 -6.67
N ILE A 115 0.15 11.12 -7.68
CA ILE A 115 -1.18 10.49 -7.66
C ILE A 115 -1.26 9.49 -6.50
N MET A 116 -0.27 8.59 -6.39
CA MET A 116 -0.25 7.54 -5.35
C MET A 116 -0.10 8.10 -3.92
N LEU A 117 0.48 9.29 -3.76
CA LEU A 117 0.58 9.97 -2.46
C LEU A 117 -0.73 10.65 -2.02
N ARG A 118 -1.72 10.81 -2.93
CA ARG A 118 -2.96 11.55 -2.66
C ARG A 118 -4.21 10.68 -2.64
N THR A 119 -4.18 9.54 -3.31
CA THR A 119 -5.26 8.52 -3.33
C THR A 119 -5.20 7.60 -2.13
#